data_AF-A0A2M7Z7U0-F1
#
_entry.id   AF-A0A2M7Z7U0-F1
#
_cell.length_a   1.000
_cell.length_b   1.000
_cell.length_c   1.000
_cell.angle_alpha   90.00
_cell.angle_beta   90.00
_cell.angle_gamma   90.00
#
_symmetry.space_group_name_H-M   'P 1'
#
loop_
_entity.id
_entity.type
_entity.pdbx_description
1 polymer ?
#
loop_
_entity_poly.entity_id
_entity_poly.type
_entity_poly.pdbx_seq_one_letter_code
_entity_poly.pdbx_strand_id
1 'polypeptide(L)'
;MEKNEKELKGVIEDYFETGCEGIMWTFYEDGKEGYGGLHNLEAGDHLTILDDDGSELFSGIIKPNREIGKQVIPLNPEYSQPVALGCWIHWTQDGFLPDDWARLFFRKPPLRAILRKK
;
A
#
# COMPACT_ATOMS: atom_id res chain seq x y z
N MET A 1 0.16 -30.63 2.82
CA MET A 1 -1.06 -29.83 2.97
C MET A 1 -0.82 -28.55 2.19
N GLU A 2 -1.35 -28.43 0.98
CA GLU A 2 -1.36 -27.16 0.25
C GLU A 2 -2.22 -26.19 1.05
N LYS A 3 -1.62 -25.10 1.56
CA LYS A 3 -2.40 -23.93 1.93
C LYS A 3 -2.98 -23.41 0.61
N ASN A 4 -4.27 -23.54 0.40
CA ASN A 4 -4.95 -22.71 -0.60
C ASN A 4 -4.80 -21.27 -0.13
N GLU A 5 -3.81 -20.55 -0.66
CA GLU A 5 -3.68 -19.11 -0.47
C GLU A 5 -4.98 -18.48 -0.98
N LYS A 6 -5.78 -17.96 -0.05
CA LYS A 6 -7.08 -17.37 -0.39
C LYS A 6 -6.80 -16.07 -1.14
N GLU A 7 -7.10 -16.09 -2.42
CA GLU A 7 -7.11 -14.89 -3.25
C GLU A 7 -8.28 -13.99 -2.85
N LEU A 8 -7.97 -12.72 -2.56
CA LEU A 8 -8.93 -11.69 -2.22
C LEU A 8 -9.03 -10.71 -3.39
N LYS A 9 -10.24 -10.28 -3.73
CA LYS A 9 -10.52 -9.27 -4.75
C LYS A 9 -11.03 -8.01 -4.07
N GLY A 10 -10.62 -6.86 -4.58
CA GLY A 10 -10.85 -5.61 -3.88
C GLY A 10 -10.24 -4.41 -4.59
N VAL A 11 -9.98 -3.38 -3.80
CA VAL A 11 -9.31 -2.15 -4.24
C VAL A 11 -8.13 -1.81 -3.35
N ILE A 12 -7.18 -1.02 -3.85
CA ILE A 12 -6.13 -0.41 -3.02
C ILE A 12 -6.50 1.01 -2.65
N GLU A 13 -6.22 1.39 -1.40
CA GLU A 13 -6.53 2.71 -0.88
C GLU A 13 -5.45 3.23 0.06
N ASP A 14 -5.30 4.55 0.05
CA ASP A 14 -4.66 5.31 1.11
C ASP A 14 -5.54 5.30 2.36
N TYR A 15 -5.00 4.80 3.48
CA TYR A 15 -5.69 4.83 4.77
C TYR A 15 -4.89 5.65 5.77
N PHE A 16 -5.59 6.50 6.51
CA PHE A 16 -5.01 7.30 7.58
C PHE A 16 -5.68 6.94 8.91
N GLU A 17 -4.90 6.48 9.87
CA GLU A 17 -5.36 6.19 11.22
C GLU A 17 -4.97 7.33 12.17
N THR A 18 -5.91 7.82 12.98
CA THR A 18 -5.64 8.84 13.99
C THR A 18 -4.55 8.36 14.96
N GLY A 19 -3.44 9.08 15.02
CA GLY A 19 -2.28 8.73 15.86
C GLY A 19 -1.17 7.98 15.11
N CYS A 20 -1.41 7.56 13.86
CA CYS A 20 -0.34 7.19 12.94
C CYS A 20 0.16 8.46 12.25
N GLU A 21 1.42 8.82 12.47
CA GLU A 21 2.06 9.93 11.75
C GLU A 21 2.41 9.48 10.32
N GLY A 22 1.41 9.13 9.50
CA GLY A 22 1.62 8.78 8.10
C GLY A 22 0.50 7.98 7.45
N ILE A 23 0.51 7.99 6.13
CA ILE A 23 -0.44 7.25 5.30
C ILE A 23 0.00 5.79 5.18
N MET A 24 -0.97 4.90 5.28
CA MET A 24 -0.81 3.46 5.15
C MET A 24 -1.40 2.97 3.83
N TRP A 25 -0.67 2.07 3.18
CA TRP A 25 -1.11 1.34 1.99
C TRP A 25 -1.96 0.16 2.41
N THR A 26 -3.23 0.18 1.97
CA THR A 26 -4.21 -0.83 2.36
C THR A 26 -4.92 -1.42 1.16
N PHE A 27 -5.49 -2.59 1.37
CA PHE A 27 -6.37 -3.28 0.44
C PHE A 27 -7.74 -3.44 1.09
N TYR A 28 -8.80 -3.10 0.37
CA TYR A 28 -10.17 -3.24 0.82
C TYR A 28 -10.88 -4.38 0.08
N GLU A 29 -11.25 -5.44 0.79
CA GLU A 29 -11.89 -6.64 0.24
C GLU A 29 -13.35 -6.37 -0.18
N ASP A 30 -13.71 -6.83 -1.38
CA ASP A 30 -15.07 -6.73 -1.90
C ASP A 30 -16.08 -7.46 -0.99
N GLY A 31 -17.27 -6.86 -0.83
CA GLY A 31 -18.37 -7.47 -0.07
C GLY A 31 -18.15 -7.50 1.45
N LYS A 32 -17.14 -6.78 1.95
CA LYS A 32 -16.90 -6.53 3.36
C LYS A 32 -17.14 -5.06 3.69
N GLU A 33 -17.42 -4.79 4.97
CA GLU A 33 -17.68 -3.44 5.47
C GLU A 33 -16.79 -3.11 6.67
N GLY A 34 -16.49 -1.82 6.84
CA GLY A 34 -15.63 -1.30 7.90
C GLY A 34 -14.25 -1.97 7.95
N TYR A 35 -13.71 -2.11 9.16
CA TYR A 35 -12.42 -2.76 9.41
C TYR A 35 -12.37 -4.24 9.00
N GLY A 36 -13.53 -4.90 8.85
CA GLY A 36 -13.57 -6.31 8.44
C GLY A 36 -13.16 -6.57 6.99
N GLY A 37 -13.13 -5.52 6.17
CA GLY A 37 -12.62 -5.56 4.79
C GLY A 37 -11.23 -4.96 4.63
N LEU A 38 -10.69 -4.29 5.65
CA LEU A 38 -9.42 -3.57 5.57
C LEU A 38 -8.24 -4.52 5.84
N HIS A 39 -7.36 -4.64 4.86
CA HIS A 39 -6.14 -5.43 4.96
C HIS A 39 -4.93 -4.51 4.83
N ASN A 40 -4.07 -4.49 5.86
CA ASN A 40 -2.75 -3.92 5.72
C ASN A 40 -1.93 -4.78 4.75
N LEU A 41 -1.18 -4.13 3.85
CA LEU A 41 -0.24 -4.81 2.97
C LEU A 41 1.03 -5.14 3.76
N GLU A 42 1.37 -6.43 3.81
CA GLU A 42 2.52 -6.91 4.58
C GLU A 42 3.64 -7.45 3.69
N ALA A 43 4.87 -7.42 4.20
CA ALA A 43 6.00 -8.03 3.53
C ALA A 43 5.73 -9.51 3.23
N GLY A 44 5.87 -9.90 1.96
CA GLY A 44 5.63 -11.27 1.48
C GLY A 44 4.25 -11.50 0.85
N ASP A 45 3.28 -10.60 1.03
CA ASP A 45 2.01 -10.67 0.30
C ASP A 45 2.25 -10.52 -1.21
N HIS A 46 1.49 -11.22 -2.05
CA HIS A 46 1.47 -10.98 -3.49
C HIS A 46 0.32 -10.07 -3.84
N LEU A 47 0.62 -8.92 -4.43
CA LEU A 47 -0.37 -7.92 -4.86
C LEU A 47 -0.31 -7.75 -6.38
N THR A 48 -1.47 -7.75 -7.01
CA THR A 48 -1.64 -7.33 -8.40
C THR A 48 -2.58 -6.13 -8.43
N ILE A 49 -2.14 -5.02 -9.03
CA ILE A 49 -2.88 -3.77 -9.19
C ILE A 49 -3.23 -3.62 -10.67
N LEU A 50 -4.50 -3.34 -10.96
CA LEU A 50 -5.04 -3.24 -12.31
C LEU A 50 -5.45 -1.80 -12.63
N ASP A 51 -5.21 -1.36 -13.86
CA ASP A 51 -5.76 -0.11 -14.39
C ASP A 51 -7.24 -0.28 -14.79
N ASP A 52 -7.87 0.83 -15.18
CA ASP A 52 -9.29 0.88 -15.55
C ASP A 52 -9.64 -0.02 -16.76
N ASP A 53 -8.65 -0.30 -17.64
CA ASP A 53 -8.78 -1.20 -18.79
C ASP A 53 -8.48 -2.68 -18.48
N GLY A 54 -8.10 -2.97 -17.22
CA GLY A 54 -7.72 -4.30 -16.75
C GLY A 54 -6.25 -4.67 -16.99
N SER A 55 -5.42 -3.77 -17.51
CA SER A 55 -3.98 -3.98 -17.62
C SER A 55 -3.30 -3.96 -16.24
N GLU A 56 -2.18 -4.69 -16.11
CA GLU A 56 -1.44 -4.75 -14.85
C GLU A 56 -0.51 -3.52 -14.71
N LEU A 57 -0.75 -2.71 -13.68
CA LEU A 57 0.14 -1.61 -13.28
C LEU A 57 1.27 -2.10 -12.36
N PHE A 58 0.98 -3.15 -11.58
CA PHE A 58 1.93 -3.83 -10.72
C PHE A 58 1.48 -5.27 -10.50
N SER A 59 2.42 -6.21 -10.45
CA SER A 59 2.16 -7.59 -10.08
C SER A 59 3.42 -8.17 -9.46
N GLY A 60 3.38 -8.42 -8.15
CA GLY A 60 4.55 -8.94 -7.46
C GLY A 60 4.42 -9.01 -5.94
N ILE A 61 5.52 -9.42 -5.32
CA ILE A 61 5.63 -9.55 -3.87
C ILE A 61 5.86 -8.17 -3.24
N ILE A 62 5.07 -7.86 -2.22
CA ILE A 62 5.24 -6.68 -1.38
C ILE A 62 6.54 -6.79 -0.59
N LYS A 63 7.40 -5.80 -0.81
CA LYS A 63 8.72 -5.65 -0.18
C LYS A 63 8.80 -4.23 0.40
N PRO A 64 8.22 -4.00 1.59
CA PRO A 64 8.20 -2.70 2.24
C PRO A 64 9.63 -2.24 2.52
N ASN A 65 10.01 -1.09 1.98
CA ASN A 65 11.28 -0.45 2.26
C ASN A 65 11.03 0.89 2.96
N ARG A 66 11.50 1.00 4.20
CA ARG A 66 11.32 2.20 5.04
C ARG A 66 12.41 3.24 4.82
N GLU A 67 13.46 2.93 4.08
CA GLU A 67 14.58 3.85 3.82
C GLU A 67 14.36 4.70 2.55
N ILE A 68 13.63 4.17 1.58
CA ILE A 68 13.35 4.86 0.31
C ILE A 68 12.47 6.09 0.56
N GLY A 69 12.94 7.25 0.12
CA GLY A 69 12.21 8.52 0.24
C GLY A 69 12.24 9.14 1.64
N LYS A 70 13.09 8.65 2.54
CA LYS A 70 13.21 9.21 3.89
C LYS A 70 13.56 10.70 3.86
N GLN A 71 12.83 11.47 4.65
CA GLN A 71 13.16 12.84 4.99
C GLN A 71 13.18 13.00 6.50
N VAL A 72 14.04 13.89 6.99
CA VAL A 72 14.11 14.24 8.41
C VAL A 72 12.87 15.03 8.79
N ILE A 73 12.27 14.72 9.93
CA ILE A 73 11.11 15.45 10.45
C ILE A 73 11.59 16.83 10.92
N PRO A 74 11.13 17.95 10.33
CA PRO A 74 11.72 19.27 10.57
C PRO A 74 11.72 19.71 12.04
N LEU A 75 10.69 19.32 12.79
CA LEU A 75 10.51 19.66 14.20
C LEU A 75 11.11 18.63 15.16
N ASN A 76 11.61 17.50 14.64
CA ASN A 76 12.16 16.42 15.46
C ASN A 76 13.28 15.68 14.68
N PRO A 77 14.46 16.30 14.53
CA PRO A 77 15.46 15.90 13.54
C PRO A 77 16.16 14.55 13.82
N GLU A 78 15.95 13.98 15.00
CA GLU A 78 16.40 12.63 15.34
C GLU A 78 15.58 11.54 14.62
N TYR A 79 14.43 11.92 14.08
CA TYR A 79 13.49 11.01 13.43
C TYR A 79 13.38 11.34 11.93
N SER A 80 13.23 10.29 11.14
CA SER A 80 13.02 10.41 9.70
C SER A 80 12.00 9.37 9.26
N GLN A 81 11.24 9.73 8.22
CA GLN A 81 10.20 8.89 7.68
C GLN A 81 10.12 9.06 6.17
N PRO A 82 9.75 8.01 5.41
CA PRO A 82 9.45 8.15 4.00
C PRO A 82 8.42 9.25 3.71
N VAL A 83 8.67 10.00 2.64
CA VAL A 83 7.77 11.00 2.09
C VAL A 83 7.47 10.67 0.64
N ALA A 84 6.19 10.73 0.27
CA ALA A 84 5.75 10.73 -1.12
C ALA A 84 4.64 11.76 -1.31
N LEU A 85 4.69 12.49 -2.43
CA LEU A 85 3.70 13.50 -2.81
C LEU A 85 3.45 14.56 -1.71
N GLY A 86 4.46 14.85 -0.90
CA GLY A 86 4.38 15.78 0.23
C GLY A 86 3.74 15.22 1.50
N CYS A 87 3.40 13.94 1.54
CA CYS A 87 2.84 13.25 2.70
C CYS A 87 3.86 12.31 3.34
N TRP A 88 3.85 12.21 4.67
CA TRP A 88 4.54 11.13 5.39
C TRP A 88 3.84 9.79 5.10
N ILE A 89 4.59 8.76 4.79
CA ILE A 89 4.08 7.43 4.45
C ILE A 89 4.80 6.35 5.26
N HIS A 90 4.17 5.19 5.45
CA HIS A 90 4.75 4.15 6.31
C HIS A 90 5.89 3.34 5.65
N TRP A 91 5.99 3.30 4.32
CA TRP A 91 7.05 2.66 3.53
C TRP A 91 6.84 2.88 2.01
N THR A 92 7.87 2.62 1.20
CA THR A 92 7.81 2.56 -0.27
C THR A 92 8.11 1.14 -0.75
N GLN A 93 7.46 0.67 -1.83
CA GLN A 93 7.79 -0.64 -2.40
C GLN A 93 9.23 -0.66 -2.92
N ASP A 94 9.99 -1.70 -2.60
CA ASP A 94 11.35 -1.86 -3.12
C ASP A 94 11.37 -1.87 -4.66
N GLY A 95 12.27 -1.08 -5.24
CA GLY A 95 12.36 -0.88 -6.70
C GLY A 95 11.46 0.23 -7.27
N PHE A 96 10.65 0.90 -6.44
CA PHE A 96 9.84 2.05 -6.86
C PHE A 96 10.38 3.38 -6.34
N LEU A 97 10.12 4.46 -7.08
CA LEU A 97 10.19 5.81 -6.53
C LEU A 97 9.01 6.04 -5.57
N PRO A 98 9.19 6.81 -4.47
CA PRO A 98 8.13 7.05 -3.50
C PRO A 98 6.83 7.56 -4.12
N ASP A 99 6.94 8.58 -4.98
CA ASP A 99 5.79 9.22 -5.61
C ASP A 99 5.07 8.29 -6.59
N ASP A 100 5.81 7.49 -7.37
CA ASP A 100 5.22 6.56 -8.34
C ASP A 100 4.44 5.45 -7.64
N TRP A 101 4.99 4.92 -6.53
CA TRP A 101 4.28 3.94 -5.71
C TRP A 101 3.03 4.55 -5.08
N ALA A 102 3.17 5.72 -4.45
CA ALA A 102 2.06 6.37 -3.76
C ALA A 102 0.91 6.78 -4.70
N ARG A 103 1.21 7.17 -5.95
CA ARG A 103 0.21 7.52 -6.96
C ARG A 103 -0.79 6.38 -7.26
N LEU A 104 -0.39 5.13 -7.06
CA LEU A 104 -1.30 3.99 -7.22
C LEU A 104 -2.43 4.01 -6.18
N PHE A 105 -2.15 4.48 -4.95
CA PHE A 105 -3.09 4.47 -3.83
C PHE A 105 -3.97 5.73 -3.77
N PHE A 106 -3.48 6.87 -4.26
CA PHE A 106 -4.23 8.14 -4.25
C PHE A 106 -5.24 8.31 -5.39
N ARG A 107 -5.47 7.27 -6.20
CA ARG A 107 -6.45 7.29 -7.30
C ARG A 107 -7.88 7.40 -6.76
N LYS A 108 -8.71 8.20 -7.44
CA LYS A 108 -10.17 8.28 -7.24
C LYS A 108 -10.83 8.17 -8.63
N PRO A 109 -11.59 7.11 -8.95
CA PRO A 109 -11.89 5.97 -8.07
C PRO A 109 -10.64 5.11 -7.74
N PRO A 110 -10.66 4.36 -6.62
CA PRO A 110 -9.59 3.44 -6.26
C PRO A 110 -9.32 2.38 -7.34
N LEU A 111 -8.05 1.98 -7.49
CA LEU A 111 -7.66 0.95 -8.45
C LEU A 111 -8.09 -0.44 -7.97
N ARG A 112 -8.50 -1.28 -8.92
CA ARG A 112 -8.83 -2.68 -8.66
C ARG A 112 -7.57 -3.47 -8.37
N ALA A 113 -7.68 -4.42 -7.44
CA ALA A 113 -6.54 -5.24 -7.05
C ALA A 113 -6.93 -6.66 -6.66
N ILE A 114 -5.92 -7.52 -6.67
CA ILE A 114 -5.97 -8.90 -6.21
C ILE A 114 -4.86 -9.10 -5.18
N LEU A 115 -5.21 -9.59 -3.99
CA LEU A 115 -4.29 -9.82 -2.89
C LEU A 115 -4.23 -11.31 -2.55
N ARG A 116 -3.03 -11.88 -2.47
CA ARG A 116 -2.77 -13.22 -1.93
C ARG A 116 -1.88 -13.08 -0.70
N LYS A 117 -2.40 -13.51 0.45
CA LYS A 117 -1.68 -13.48 1.73
C LYS A 117 -0.69 -14.63 1.80
N LYS A 118 0.50 -14.37 2.36
CA LYS A 118 1.55 -15.37 2.66
C LYS A 118 1.14 -16.41 3.72
#